data_AF-A0A7J9NUS7-F1
#
_entry.id   AF-A0A7J9NUS7-F1
#
_cell.length_a   1.000
_cell.length_b   1.000
_cell.length_c   1.000
_cell.angle_alpha   90.00
_cell.angle_beta   90.00
_cell.angle_gamma   90.00
#
_symmetry.space_group_name_H-M   'P 1'
#
loop_
_entity.id
_entity.type
_entity.pdbx_description
1 polymer ?
#
loop_
_entity_poly.entity_id
_entity_poly.type
_entity_poly.pdbx_seq_one_letter_code
_entity_poly.pdbx_strand_id
1 'polypeptide(L)'
;MSVMDLNNLPTPERVDLGYSTITSYPHISVKEDSARIIHSFDPKRTGYVHIQSYANCPSREHSKEVFLTHMDFKNAVKAFETNTSFRNSVLDGVKRNAIDELIKSKSTGAGFSTVQMYGRDLGLDDETIEAVFGGEYV
;
A
#
# COMPACT_ATOMS: atom_id res chain seq x y z
N MET A 1 0.52 40.62 7.23
CA MET A 1 1.25 39.40 6.81
C MET A 1 1.02 38.36 7.89
N SER A 2 0.14 37.38 7.69
CA SER A 2 -0.03 36.29 8.66
C SER A 2 1.12 35.31 8.49
N VAL A 3 1.94 35.14 9.51
CA VAL A 3 2.97 34.09 9.56
C VAL A 3 2.23 32.76 9.71
N MET A 4 2.45 31.84 8.79
CA MET A 4 1.83 30.51 8.80
C MET A 4 2.30 29.74 10.03
N ASP A 5 1.38 29.40 10.93
CA ASP A 5 1.67 28.58 12.10
C ASP A 5 1.68 27.10 11.69
N LEU A 6 2.88 26.58 11.44
CA LEU A 6 3.11 25.19 11.02
C LEU A 6 2.81 24.17 12.13
N ASN A 7 2.71 24.60 13.39
CA ASN A 7 2.57 23.69 14.53
C ASN A 7 1.12 23.24 14.77
N ASN A 8 0.14 23.95 14.20
CA ASN A 8 -1.29 23.72 14.44
C ASN A 8 -2.00 22.99 13.28
N LEU A 9 -1.23 22.37 12.38
CA LEU A 9 -1.78 21.62 11.26
C LEU A 9 -2.05 20.17 11.70
N PRO A 10 -3.27 19.64 11.49
CA PRO A 10 -3.48 18.21 11.65
C PRO A 10 -2.59 17.49 10.63
N THR A 11 -1.59 16.79 11.14
CA THR A 11 -0.71 15.96 10.34
C THR A 11 -1.56 14.90 9.62
N PRO A 12 -1.35 14.68 8.31
CA PRO A 12 -2.01 13.57 7.62
C PRO A 12 -1.72 12.26 8.37
N GLU A 13 -2.75 11.46 8.59
CA GLU A 13 -2.55 10.11 9.10
C GLU A 13 -1.89 9.27 8.01
N ARG A 14 -0.68 8.79 8.32
CA ARG A 14 0.15 8.00 7.43
C ARG A 14 0.35 6.62 8.04
N VAL A 15 0.07 5.59 7.24
CA VAL A 15 0.41 4.21 7.56
C VAL A 15 1.51 3.76 6.61
N ASP A 16 2.68 3.44 7.16
CA ASP A 16 3.80 2.87 6.42
C ASP A 16 3.64 1.36 6.31
N LEU A 17 3.67 0.84 5.08
CA LEU A 17 3.53 -0.58 4.74
C LEU A 17 4.81 -1.10 4.07
N GLY A 18 5.97 -0.66 4.55
CA GLY A 18 7.27 -0.95 3.95
C GLY A 18 7.47 -0.18 2.64
N TYR A 19 7.35 -0.87 1.50
CA TYR A 19 7.52 -0.28 0.15
C TYR A 19 6.34 0.57 -0.32
N SER A 20 5.31 0.70 0.50
CA SER A 20 4.09 1.44 0.18
C SER A 20 3.67 2.33 1.34
N THR A 21 2.99 3.42 1.03
CA THR A 21 2.44 4.35 2.01
C THR A 21 0.99 4.62 1.69
N ILE A 22 0.16 4.68 2.73
CA ILE A 22 -1.22 5.14 2.62
C ILE A 22 -1.32 6.43 3.43
N THR A 23 -1.73 7.51 2.77
CA THR A 23 -1.89 8.83 3.39
C THR A 23 -3.33 9.31 3.20
N SER A 24 -4.01 9.63 4.31
CA SER A 24 -5.34 10.23 4.27
C SER A 24 -5.23 11.76 4.30
N TYR A 25 -5.73 12.42 3.26
CA TYR A 25 -5.78 13.87 3.19
C TYR A 25 -7.17 14.38 3.60
N PRO A 26 -7.26 15.41 4.46
CA PRO A 26 -8.54 15.86 4.98
C PRO A 26 -9.44 16.46 3.89
N HIS A 27 -10.75 16.40 4.13
CA HIS A 27 -11.76 17.06 3.31
C HIS A 27 -11.85 18.55 3.68
N ILE A 28 -11.85 19.45 2.69
CA ILE A 28 -12.08 20.88 2.94
C ILE A 28 -13.60 21.11 3.01
N SER A 29 -14.14 21.15 4.22
CA SER A 29 -15.50 21.65 4.48
C SER A 29 -15.39 23.15 4.73
N VAL A 30 -15.56 23.98 3.70
CA VAL A 30 -15.74 25.43 3.92
C VAL A 30 -17.12 25.64 4.53
N LYS A 31 -17.18 25.70 5.85
CA LYS A 31 -18.28 26.36 6.55
C LYS A 31 -17.66 27.56 7.27
N GLU A 32 -17.87 28.72 6.67
CA GLU A 32 -17.61 30.07 7.18
C GLU A 32 -16.21 30.71 6.92
N ASP A 33 -16.27 32.02 6.70
CA ASP A 33 -15.48 32.80 5.72
C ASP A 33 -14.20 33.45 6.28
N SER A 34 -13.68 33.08 7.45
CA SER A 34 -12.61 33.85 8.11
C SER A 34 -11.27 33.14 8.35
N ALA A 35 -11.10 31.89 7.91
CA ALA A 35 -9.82 31.18 8.10
C ALA A 35 -9.45 30.33 6.87
N ARG A 36 -9.10 31.00 5.76
CA ARG A 36 -8.43 30.32 4.65
C ARG A 36 -6.99 30.03 5.03
N ILE A 37 -6.77 28.87 5.65
CA ILE A 37 -5.43 28.29 5.71
C ILE A 37 -5.33 27.28 4.56
N ILE A 38 -4.84 27.78 3.42
CA ILE A 38 -4.53 26.97 2.25
C ILE A 38 -3.06 26.58 2.38
N HIS A 39 -2.80 25.33 2.73
CA HIS A 39 -1.48 24.72 2.57
C HIS A 39 -1.26 24.42 1.09
N SER A 40 -0.12 23.87 0.70
CA SER A 40 0.11 23.28 -0.63
C SER A 40 -0.77 22.02 -0.86
N PHE A 41 -2.07 22.19 -0.64
CA PHE A 41 -3.18 21.30 -0.90
C PHE A 41 -3.35 21.30 -2.41
N ASP A 42 -3.31 20.16 -3.07
CA ASP A 42 -3.82 20.09 -4.45
C ASP A 42 -5.32 20.41 -4.36
N PRO A 43 -5.78 21.60 -4.77
CA PRO A 43 -7.18 21.96 -4.62
C PRO A 43 -8.08 21.08 -5.53
N LYS A 44 -7.50 20.34 -6.47
CA LYS A 44 -8.20 19.37 -7.31
C LYS A 44 -8.34 18.00 -6.62
N ARG A 45 -7.61 17.74 -5.54
CA ARG A 45 -7.60 16.46 -4.81
C ARG A 45 -7.71 16.78 -3.33
N THR A 46 -8.93 16.92 -2.82
CA THR A 46 -9.20 17.08 -1.37
C THR A 46 -10.20 16.01 -0.94
N GLY A 47 -10.14 15.54 0.31
CA GLY A 47 -11.01 14.45 0.77
C GLY A 47 -10.72 13.10 0.11
N TYR A 48 -9.44 12.72 0.05
CA TYR A 48 -8.97 11.53 -0.67
C TYR A 48 -7.94 10.75 0.14
N VAL A 49 -7.81 9.47 -0.18
CA VAL A 49 -6.75 8.57 0.26
C VAL A 49 -5.76 8.42 -0.89
N HIS A 50 -4.50 8.71 -0.60
CA HIS A 50 -3.38 8.49 -1.50
C HIS A 50 -2.70 7.17 -1.14
N ILE A 51 -2.59 6.26 -2.11
CA ILE A 51 -1.81 5.04 -1.99
C ILE A 51 -0.63 5.16 -2.95
N GLN A 52 0.58 5.16 -2.40
CA GLN A 52 1.81 5.22 -3.16
C GLN A 52 2.62 3.96 -2.92
N SER A 53 3.12 3.33 -3.98
CA SER A 53 4.01 2.18 -3.88
C SER A 53 5.25 2.39 -4.74
N TYR A 54 6.42 2.18 -4.13
CA TYR A 54 7.71 2.15 -4.83
C TYR A 54 8.25 0.73 -5.01
N ALA A 55 7.43 -0.29 -4.71
CA ALA A 55 7.77 -1.68 -4.98
C ALA A 55 8.02 -1.89 -6.47
N ASN A 56 9.17 -2.47 -6.83
CA ASN A 56 9.63 -2.69 -8.20
C ASN A 56 9.85 -1.42 -9.04
N CYS A 57 10.04 -0.25 -8.41
CA CYS A 57 10.38 0.99 -9.11
C CYS A 57 11.89 1.29 -9.00
N PRO A 58 12.58 1.68 -10.10
CA PRO A 58 14.02 2.01 -10.07
C PRO A 58 14.37 3.22 -9.19
N SER A 59 13.42 4.13 -9.00
CA SER A 59 13.56 5.31 -8.15
C SER A 59 12.21 5.68 -7.54
N ARG A 60 12.23 6.47 -6.46
CA ARG A 60 11.01 6.99 -5.81
C ARG A 60 10.17 7.85 -6.75
N GLU A 61 10.78 8.50 -7.73
CA GLU A 61 10.10 9.35 -8.72
C GLU A 61 9.22 8.54 -9.69
N HIS A 62 9.46 7.24 -9.79
CA HIS A 62 8.67 6.31 -10.60
C HIS A 62 7.66 5.51 -9.78
N SER A 63 7.35 5.93 -8.55
CA SER A 63 6.36 5.26 -7.72
C SER A 63 5.00 5.19 -8.43
N LYS A 64 4.32 4.06 -8.28
CA LYS A 64 2.93 3.92 -8.71
C LYS A 64 2.03 4.58 -7.67
N GLU A 65 1.10 5.39 -8.14
CA GLU A 65 0.23 6.20 -7.28
C GLU A 65 -1.23 5.99 -7.66
N VAL A 66 -2.09 5.85 -6.65
CA VAL A 66 -3.55 5.77 -6.80
C VAL A 66 -4.20 6.75 -5.84
N PHE A 67 -5.18 7.49 -6.37
CA PHE A 67 -5.97 8.48 -5.63
C PHE A 67 -7.41 7.97 -5.54
N LEU A 68 -7.90 7.73 -4.33
CA LEU A 68 -9.25 7.24 -4.07
C LEU A 68 -10.01 8.27 -3.22
N THR A 69 -11.31 8.43 -3.40
CA THR A 69 -12.10 9.18 -2.41
C THR A 69 -12.14 8.41 -1.09
N HIS A 70 -12.40 9.09 0.03
CA HIS A 70 -12.61 8.40 1.31
C HIS A 70 -13.75 7.36 1.25
N MET A 71 -14.77 7.61 0.43
CA MET A 71 -15.89 6.69 0.23
C MET A 71 -15.46 5.44 -0.53
N ASP A 72 -14.66 5.58 -1.58
CA ASP A 72 -14.16 4.43 -2.35
C ASP A 72 -13.26 3.55 -1.47
N PHE A 73 -12.34 4.18 -0.73
CA PHE A 73 -11.46 3.45 0.19
C PHE A 73 -12.25 2.72 1.27
N LYS A 74 -13.23 3.38 1.90
CA LYS A 74 -14.14 2.76 2.88
C LYS A 74 -14.92 1.59 2.28
N ASN A 75 -15.43 1.74 1.06
CA ASN A 75 -16.16 0.67 0.37
C ASN A 75 -15.25 -0.52 0.04
N ALA A 76 -13.99 -0.28 -0.34
CA ALA A 76 -13.01 -1.35 -0.58
C ALA A 76 -12.70 -2.13 0.69
N VAL A 77 -12.47 -1.44 1.82
CA VAL A 77 -12.27 -2.09 3.14
C VAL A 77 -13.50 -2.92 3.52
N LYS A 78 -14.69 -2.34 3.42
CA LYS A 78 -15.94 -3.05 3.72
C LYS A 78 -16.15 -4.26 2.79
N ALA A 79 -15.83 -4.13 1.51
CA ALA A 79 -15.91 -5.24 0.56
C ALA A 79 -14.95 -6.37 0.95
N PHE A 80 -13.73 -6.05 1.40
CA PHE A 80 -12.79 -7.04 1.90
C PHE A 80 -13.27 -7.76 3.17
N GLU A 81 -14.05 -7.09 4.03
CA GLU A 81 -14.59 -7.69 5.25
C GLU A 81 -15.84 -8.54 4.99
N THR A 82 -16.72 -8.11 4.09
CA THR A 82 -18.08 -8.65 3.94
C THR A 82 -18.29 -9.51 2.70
N ASN A 83 -17.45 -9.39 1.68
CA ASN A 83 -17.57 -10.14 0.43
C ASN A 83 -16.43 -11.18 0.32
N THR A 84 -16.77 -12.45 0.57
CA THR A 84 -15.82 -13.57 0.53
C THR A 84 -15.14 -13.73 -0.83
N SER A 85 -15.87 -13.54 -1.94
CA SER A 85 -15.28 -13.66 -3.28
C SER A 85 -14.23 -12.57 -3.53
N PHE A 86 -14.52 -11.33 -3.11
CA PHE A 86 -13.58 -10.23 -3.24
C PHE A 86 -12.37 -10.44 -2.33
N ARG A 87 -12.58 -10.81 -1.07
CA ARG A 87 -11.51 -11.15 -0.13
C ARG A 87 -10.60 -12.24 -0.70
N ASN A 88 -11.15 -13.34 -1.19
CA ASN A 88 -10.37 -14.45 -1.74
C ASN A 88 -9.55 -13.98 -2.95
N SER A 89 -10.14 -13.18 -3.85
CA SER A 89 -9.39 -12.62 -4.98
C SER A 89 -8.21 -11.74 -4.56
N VAL A 90 -8.35 -10.98 -3.47
CA VAL A 90 -7.25 -10.17 -2.92
C VAL A 90 -6.18 -11.06 -2.30
N LEU A 91 -6.57 -12.05 -1.48
CA LEU A 91 -5.65 -12.97 -0.82
C LEU A 91 -4.88 -13.84 -1.84
N ASP A 92 -5.55 -14.30 -2.90
CA ASP A 92 -4.92 -15.03 -4.00
C ASP A 92 -3.87 -14.16 -4.71
N GLY A 93 -4.18 -12.87 -4.93
CA GLY A 93 -3.22 -11.91 -5.47
C GLY A 93 -2.00 -11.72 -4.58
N VAL A 94 -2.20 -11.62 -3.26
CA VAL A 94 -1.11 -11.55 -2.28
C VAL A 94 -0.26 -12.82 -2.33
N LYS A 95 -0.87 -14.00 -2.33
CA LYS A 95 -0.15 -15.29 -2.40
C LYS A 95 0.67 -15.41 -3.69
N ARG A 96 0.12 -15.01 -4.85
CA ARG A 96 0.85 -15.01 -6.13
C ARG A 96 2.05 -14.07 -6.10
N ASN A 97 1.89 -12.85 -5.60
CA ASN A 97 3.01 -11.91 -5.48
C ASN A 97 4.10 -12.45 -4.56
N ALA A 98 3.74 -13.09 -3.44
CA ALA A 98 4.69 -13.73 -2.55
C ALA A 98 5.46 -14.87 -3.24
N ILE A 99 4.78 -15.70 -4.03
CA ILE A 99 5.41 -16.75 -4.84
C ILE A 99 6.39 -16.15 -5.85
N ASP A 100 6.00 -15.09 -6.58
CA ASP A 100 6.86 -14.43 -7.57
C ASP A 100 8.14 -13.86 -6.92
N GLU A 101 8.01 -13.21 -5.76
CA GLU A 101 9.17 -12.72 -5.00
C GLU A 101 10.06 -13.86 -4.50
N LEU A 102 9.47 -14.99 -4.10
CA LEU A 102 10.22 -16.17 -3.67
C LEU A 102 10.98 -16.82 -4.84
N ILE A 103 10.39 -16.88 -6.03
CA ILE A 103 11.05 -17.35 -7.26
C ILE A 103 12.23 -16.45 -7.61
N LYS A 104 12.05 -15.11 -7.53
CA LYS A 104 13.15 -14.16 -7.73
C LYS A 104 14.28 -14.41 -6.73
N SER A 105 13.97 -14.57 -5.45
CA SER A 105 14.96 -14.89 -4.42
C SER A 105 15.73 -16.17 -4.72
N LYS A 106 15.03 -17.26 -5.05
CA LYS A 106 15.64 -18.53 -5.48
C LYS A 106 16.57 -18.35 -6.68
N SER A 107 16.17 -17.55 -7.68
CA SER A 107 16.96 -17.32 -8.90
C SER A 107 18.32 -16.66 -8.65
N THR A 108 18.52 -16.03 -7.49
CA THR A 108 19.81 -15.48 -7.07
C THR A 108 20.83 -16.56 -6.63
N GLY A 109 20.42 -17.82 -6.52
CA GLY A 109 21.22 -18.92 -6.00
C GLY A 109 21.09 -19.14 -4.49
N ALA A 110 20.07 -18.54 -3.86
CA ALA A 110 19.81 -18.71 -2.44
C ALA A 110 19.53 -20.19 -2.09
N GLY A 111 20.16 -20.69 -1.02
CA GLY A 111 19.92 -22.04 -0.52
C GLY A 111 18.52 -22.22 0.09
N PHE A 112 18.08 -23.47 0.23
CA PHE A 112 16.72 -23.80 0.69
C PHE A 112 16.35 -23.14 2.03
N SER A 113 17.27 -23.12 3.01
CA SER A 113 17.02 -22.48 4.31
C SER A 113 16.72 -20.99 4.21
N THR A 114 17.37 -20.28 3.29
CA THR A 114 17.15 -18.85 3.05
C THR A 114 15.81 -18.62 2.37
N VAL A 115 15.48 -19.44 1.37
CA VAL A 115 14.18 -19.41 0.69
C VAL A 115 13.05 -19.73 1.68
N GLN A 116 13.23 -20.72 2.55
CA GLN A 116 12.24 -21.09 3.56
C GLN A 116 11.98 -19.97 4.57
N MET A 117 13.04 -19.34 5.09
CA MET A 117 12.89 -18.21 6.00
C MET A 117 12.15 -17.05 5.32
N TYR A 118 12.56 -16.69 4.11
CA TYR A 118 11.93 -15.59 3.36
C TYR A 118 10.48 -15.91 2.97
N GLY A 119 10.18 -17.14 2.57
CA GLY A 119 8.82 -17.58 2.25
C GLY A 119 7.87 -17.48 3.44
N ARG A 120 8.35 -17.82 4.65
CA ARG A 120 7.59 -17.67 5.90
C ARG A 120 7.38 -16.19 6.26
N ASP A 121 8.37 -15.34 6.04
CA ASP A 121 8.23 -13.89 6.21
C ASP A 121 7.18 -13.30 5.25
N LEU A 122 7.05 -13.88 4.06
CA LEU A 122 6.01 -13.55 3.07
C LEU A 122 4.64 -14.21 3.37
N GLY A 123 4.53 -15.01 4.44
CA GLY A 123 3.28 -15.65 4.86
C GLY A 123 2.89 -16.89 4.05
N LEU A 124 3.84 -17.56 3.39
CA LEU A 124 3.61 -18.81 2.67
C LEU A 124 3.72 -20.02 3.60
N ASP A 125 2.91 -21.05 3.32
CA ASP A 125 3.00 -22.37 3.96
C ASP A 125 4.21 -23.18 3.44
N ASP A 126 4.71 -24.11 4.27
CA ASP A 126 5.91 -24.90 3.96
C ASP A 126 5.76 -25.73 2.67
N GLU A 127 4.56 -26.27 2.39
CA GLU A 127 4.27 -27.02 1.16
C GLU A 127 4.46 -26.14 -0.10
N THR A 128 3.93 -24.92 -0.07
CA THR A 128 4.10 -23.96 -1.17
C THR A 128 5.57 -23.58 -1.36
N ILE A 129 6.30 -23.36 -0.26
CA ILE A 129 7.74 -23.02 -0.30
C ILE A 129 8.55 -24.17 -0.92
N GLU A 130 8.29 -25.41 -0.50
CA GLU A 130 8.94 -26.60 -1.03
C GLU A 130 8.69 -26.75 -2.53
N ALA A 131 7.44 -26.56 -2.98
CA ALA A 131 7.09 -26.63 -4.39
C ALA A 131 7.74 -25.51 -5.23
N VAL A 132 7.84 -24.28 -4.71
CA VAL A 132 8.61 -23.19 -5.37
C VAL A 132 10.10 -23.55 -5.47
N PHE A 133 10.69 -24.10 -4.41
CA PHE A 133 12.08 -24.52 -4.42
C PHE A 133 12.32 -25.72 -5.36
N GLY A 134 11.39 -26.67 -5.40
CA GLY A 134 11.36 -27.82 -6.32
C GLY A 134 11.20 -27.43 -7.79
N GLY A 135 10.69 -26.23 -8.08
CA GLY A 135 10.53 -25.72 -9.45
C GLY A 135 9.17 -26.01 -10.07
N GLU A 136 8.13 -26.22 -9.27
CA GLU A 136 6.77 -26.50 -9.73
C GLU A 136 6.01 -25.24 -10.20
N TYR A 137 6.59 -24.05 -9.96
CA TYR A 137 6.03 -22.74 -10.29
C TYR A 137 6.85 -22.00 -11.37
N VAL A 138 7.60 -22.72 -12.21
CA VAL A 138 8.38 -22.16 -13.34
C VAL A 138 7.48 -21.87 -14.54
#